data_AF-A0A1S1M1M5-F1
#
_entry.id   AF-A0A1S1M1M5-F1
#
_cell.length_a   1.000
_cell.length_b   1.000
_cell.length_c   1.000
_cell.angle_alpha   90.00
_cell.angle_beta   90.00
_cell.angle_gamma   90.00
#
_symmetry.space_group_name_H-M   'P 1'
#
loop_
_entity.id
_entity.type
_entity.pdbx_description
1 polymer ?
#
loop_
_entity_poly.entity_id
_entity_poly.type
_entity_poly.pdbx_seq_one_letter_code
_entity_poly.pdbx_strand_id
1 'polypeptide(L)'
;MRVGKEKNREMTSSRIAESDSVLGTLRTTASHTIGIPHLVELLREVPSDATAECYREAVVDGNVLGRPTQTGRQRSFRHLRELYFLDPGRPEFAALRHFWNIDPSSRPLLAGLLAFTRDEVLRASFAAISDLPAGSSVTSADLTEAVAGQFGHEMSESTLAKTGRNTGACWTQTGHLAGRAKKVRTEVEARPAAIAYAAY
;
A
#
# COMPACT_ATOMS: atom_id res chain seq x y z
N MET A 1 6.20 53.57 -45.67
CA MET A 1 7.67 53.66 -45.51
C MET A 1 8.06 52.79 -44.32
N ARG A 2 8.75 51.68 -44.62
CA ARG A 2 9.68 50.89 -43.79
C ARG A 2 9.24 50.34 -42.41
N VAL A 3 9.22 49.01 -42.31
CA VAL A 3 10.14 48.15 -41.50
C VAL A 3 9.81 48.21 -39.99
N GLY A 4 9.23 47.19 -39.37
CA GLY A 4 9.73 45.82 -39.25
C GLY A 4 10.53 45.69 -37.95
N LYS A 5 10.01 44.94 -36.97
CA LYS A 5 10.82 44.14 -36.03
C LYS A 5 9.97 43.14 -35.28
N GLU A 6 10.08 41.91 -35.74
CA GLU A 6 9.80 40.68 -35.03
C GLU A 6 11.13 40.18 -34.43
N LYS A 7 11.15 39.93 -33.12
CA LYS A 7 12.10 39.14 -32.30
C LYS A 7 11.81 39.48 -30.83
N ASN A 8 11.76 38.57 -29.86
CA ASN A 8 12.22 37.19 -29.78
C ASN A 8 11.52 36.50 -28.60
N ARG A 9 11.37 35.18 -28.68
CA ARG A 9 10.99 34.27 -27.60
C ARG A 9 12.06 34.24 -26.49
N GLU A 10 11.62 34.04 -25.24
CA GLU A 10 12.05 32.98 -24.28
C GLU A 10 11.31 33.20 -22.94
N MET A 11 10.43 32.25 -22.52
CA MET A 11 10.70 31.24 -21.47
C MET A 11 11.39 31.85 -20.24
N THR A 12 10.72 31.98 -19.09
CA THR A 12 10.41 30.85 -18.20
C THR A 12 9.22 31.18 -17.29
N SER A 13 8.02 30.70 -17.63
CA SER A 13 6.98 30.51 -16.61
C SER A 13 7.12 29.07 -16.15
N SER A 14 7.73 28.86 -14.99
CA SER A 14 7.80 27.56 -14.32
C SER A 14 6.38 27.04 -14.16
N ARG A 15 5.97 26.10 -15.01
CA ARG A 15 4.86 25.22 -14.69
C ARG A 15 5.39 24.28 -13.62
N ILE A 16 5.23 24.68 -12.35
CA ILE A 16 5.12 23.69 -11.29
C ILE A 16 3.89 22.90 -11.71
N ALA A 17 4.12 21.70 -12.27
CA ALA A 17 3.06 20.73 -12.39
C ALA A 17 2.60 20.47 -10.96
N GLU A 18 1.45 21.01 -10.59
CA GLU A 18 0.64 20.44 -9.52
C GLU A 18 0.30 19.02 -10.00
N SER A 19 1.21 18.07 -9.76
CA SER A 19 0.83 16.66 -9.70
C SER A 19 0.04 16.55 -8.42
N ASP A 20 -1.25 16.82 -8.52
CA ASP A 20 -2.21 16.47 -7.48
C ASP A 20 -2.25 14.93 -7.48
N SER A 21 -1.24 14.32 -6.85
CA SER A 21 -1.15 12.87 -6.70
C SER A 21 -2.21 12.49 -5.68
N VAL A 22 -3.46 12.46 -6.13
CA VAL A 22 -4.58 12.07 -5.29
C VAL A 22 -4.33 10.63 -4.90
N LEU A 23 -3.89 10.42 -3.66
CA LEU A 23 -3.73 9.09 -3.08
C LEU A 23 -5.06 8.35 -3.18
N GLY A 24 -5.00 7.04 -3.41
CA GLY A 24 -6.20 6.23 -3.62
C GLY A 24 -7.11 6.23 -2.38
N THR A 25 -8.42 6.25 -2.60
CA THR A 25 -9.45 6.32 -1.54
C THR A 25 -10.02 4.94 -1.18
N LEU A 26 -9.29 3.86 -1.49
CA LEU A 26 -9.77 2.52 -1.18
C LEU A 26 -9.77 2.27 0.32
N ARG A 27 -10.65 1.38 0.78
CA ARG A 27 -10.81 1.00 2.19
C ARG A 27 -10.73 -0.50 2.38
N THR A 28 -9.87 -1.17 1.60
CA THR A 28 -9.68 -2.62 1.65
C THR A 28 -9.30 -3.07 3.07
N THR A 29 -8.52 -2.28 3.80
CA THR A 29 -8.10 -2.61 5.17
C THR A 29 -9.20 -2.53 6.22
N ALA A 30 -10.34 -1.90 5.92
CA ALA A 30 -11.52 -1.93 6.80
C ALA A 30 -12.08 -3.36 6.96
N SER A 31 -11.83 -4.23 5.98
CA SER A 31 -12.35 -5.60 5.98
C SER A 31 -11.25 -6.67 6.08
N HIS A 32 -10.02 -6.38 5.66
CA HIS A 32 -8.89 -7.31 5.62
C HIS A 32 -7.55 -6.65 6.02
N THR A 33 -6.46 -7.42 6.08
CA THR A 33 -5.10 -6.84 6.16
C THR A 33 -4.56 -6.61 4.74
N ILE A 34 -3.40 -5.97 4.64
CA ILE A 34 -2.71 -5.79 3.35
C ILE A 34 -2.24 -7.11 2.72
N GLY A 35 -2.31 -8.24 3.42
CA GLY A 35 -2.19 -9.56 2.80
C GLY A 35 -0.80 -9.92 2.26
N ILE A 36 0.28 -9.38 2.87
CA ILE A 36 1.68 -9.62 2.44
C ILE A 36 2.00 -11.10 2.18
N PRO A 37 1.61 -12.09 3.02
CA PRO A 37 1.89 -13.49 2.74
C PRO A 37 1.30 -13.97 1.41
N HIS A 38 0.09 -13.52 1.05
CA HIS A 38 -0.51 -13.88 -0.24
C HIS A 38 0.19 -13.19 -1.41
N LEU A 39 0.63 -11.95 -1.23
CA LEU A 39 1.43 -11.26 -2.25
C LEU A 39 2.76 -11.98 -2.48
N VAL A 40 3.45 -12.41 -1.41
CA VAL A 40 4.70 -13.18 -1.50
C VAL A 40 4.51 -14.48 -2.28
N GLU A 41 3.49 -15.27 -1.95
CA GLU A 41 3.20 -16.51 -2.68
C GLU A 41 2.83 -16.24 -4.14
N LEU A 42 1.99 -15.25 -4.41
CA LEU A 42 1.63 -14.88 -5.78
C LEU A 42 2.85 -14.44 -6.61
N LEU A 43 3.70 -13.57 -6.07
CA LEU A 43 4.86 -13.03 -6.77
C LEU A 43 6.03 -14.03 -6.89
N ARG A 44 5.99 -15.15 -6.13
CA ARG A 44 6.87 -16.30 -6.31
C ARG A 44 6.47 -17.08 -7.57
N GLU A 45 5.17 -17.28 -7.79
CA GLU A 45 4.65 -18.11 -8.88
C GLU A 45 4.52 -17.33 -10.21
N VAL A 46 4.23 -16.04 -10.17
CA VAL A 46 3.98 -15.23 -11.37
C VAL A 46 5.23 -14.44 -11.79
N PRO A 47 5.77 -14.66 -13.01
CA PRO A 47 6.92 -13.89 -13.55
C PRO A 47 6.69 -12.38 -13.52
N SER A 48 7.77 -11.59 -13.44
CA SER A 48 7.67 -10.13 -13.35
C SER A 48 7.16 -9.45 -14.63
N ASP A 49 7.31 -10.11 -15.78
CA ASP A 49 6.87 -9.69 -17.10
C ASP A 49 5.50 -10.26 -17.50
N ALA A 50 4.87 -11.05 -16.62
CA ALA A 50 3.56 -11.65 -16.87
C ALA A 50 2.45 -10.59 -16.95
N THR A 51 1.46 -10.80 -17.82
CA THR A 51 0.33 -9.88 -17.98
C THR A 51 -0.58 -9.82 -16.75
N ALA A 52 -1.45 -8.81 -16.69
CA ALA A 52 -2.46 -8.69 -15.63
C ALA A 52 -3.37 -9.94 -15.53
N GLU A 53 -3.74 -10.53 -16.67
CA GLU A 53 -4.53 -11.76 -16.76
C GLU A 53 -3.82 -12.95 -16.09
N CYS A 54 -2.50 -13.08 -16.22
CA CYS A 54 -1.75 -14.17 -15.58
C CYS A 54 -1.87 -14.13 -14.04
N TYR A 55 -1.90 -12.94 -13.43
CA TYR A 55 -2.15 -12.81 -11.98
C TYR A 55 -3.55 -13.29 -11.59
N ARG A 56 -4.56 -12.98 -12.42
CA ARG A 56 -5.94 -13.46 -12.20
C ARG A 56 -6.01 -14.98 -12.31
N GLU A 57 -5.44 -15.55 -13.36
CA GLU A 57 -5.42 -16.98 -13.62
C GLU A 57 -4.71 -17.73 -12.49
N ALA A 58 -3.53 -17.28 -12.07
CA ALA A 58 -2.80 -17.88 -10.96
C ALA A 58 -3.64 -17.95 -9.67
N VAL A 59 -4.32 -16.85 -9.31
CA VAL A 59 -5.11 -16.82 -8.07
C VAL A 59 -6.45 -17.56 -8.19
N VAL A 60 -7.20 -17.32 -9.26
CA VAL A 60 -8.59 -17.78 -9.40
C VAL A 60 -8.66 -19.21 -9.92
N ASP A 61 -7.87 -19.51 -10.93
CA ASP A 61 -7.94 -20.78 -11.65
C ASP A 61 -6.87 -21.76 -11.10
N GLY A 62 -5.63 -21.28 -10.94
CA GLY A 62 -4.50 -22.04 -10.40
C GLY A 62 -4.49 -22.19 -8.87
N ASN A 63 -5.29 -21.40 -8.16
CA ASN A 63 -5.40 -21.43 -6.69
C ASN A 63 -4.06 -21.36 -5.94
N VAL A 64 -3.11 -20.57 -6.42
CA VAL A 64 -1.77 -20.44 -5.78
C VAL A 64 -1.84 -19.98 -4.32
N LEU A 65 -2.96 -19.36 -3.91
CA LEU A 65 -3.19 -18.90 -2.54
C LEU A 65 -3.88 -19.94 -1.63
N GLY A 66 -4.12 -21.16 -2.11
CA GLY A 66 -4.69 -22.26 -1.34
C GLY A 66 -6.11 -21.99 -0.79
N ARG A 67 -6.94 -21.24 -1.52
CA ARG A 67 -8.31 -20.93 -1.08
C ARG A 67 -9.29 -22.06 -1.39
N PRO A 68 -10.11 -22.48 -0.42
CA PRO A 68 -10.96 -23.66 -0.55
C PRO A 68 -12.12 -23.47 -1.53
N THR A 69 -12.60 -22.24 -1.71
CA THR A 69 -13.78 -21.95 -2.54
C THR A 69 -13.45 -20.97 -3.67
N GLN A 70 -14.16 -21.11 -4.80
CA GLN A 70 -14.04 -20.20 -5.94
C GLN A 70 -14.28 -18.74 -5.52
N THR A 71 -15.32 -18.51 -4.70
CA THR A 71 -15.62 -17.20 -4.13
C THR A 71 -14.48 -16.66 -3.27
N GLY A 72 -13.82 -17.51 -2.48
CA GLY A 72 -12.65 -17.15 -1.68
C GLY A 72 -11.43 -16.75 -2.53
N ARG A 73 -11.23 -17.44 -3.67
CA ARG A 73 -10.18 -17.11 -4.64
C ARG A 73 -10.44 -15.75 -5.30
N GLN A 74 -11.64 -15.55 -5.84
CA GLN A 74 -12.05 -14.28 -6.46
C GLN A 74 -11.95 -13.10 -5.49
N ARG A 75 -12.39 -13.30 -4.24
CA ARG A 75 -12.27 -12.28 -3.19
C ARG A 75 -10.81 -11.94 -2.88
N SER A 76 -9.95 -12.97 -2.76
CA SER A 76 -8.52 -12.74 -2.50
C SER A 76 -7.84 -12.00 -3.65
N PHE A 77 -8.13 -12.38 -4.90
CA PHE A 77 -7.64 -11.67 -6.07
C PHE A 77 -8.08 -10.22 -6.08
N ARG A 78 -9.37 -9.94 -5.83
CA ARG A 78 -9.90 -8.59 -5.77
C ARG A 78 -9.15 -7.72 -4.77
N HIS A 79 -8.95 -8.19 -3.54
CA HIS A 79 -8.25 -7.41 -2.51
C HIS A 79 -6.78 -7.15 -2.85
N LEU A 80 -6.08 -8.14 -3.40
CA LEU A 80 -4.70 -7.93 -3.84
C LEU A 80 -4.64 -6.94 -5.00
N ARG A 81 -5.59 -6.99 -5.93
CA ARG A 81 -5.67 -6.05 -7.06
C ARG A 81 -5.98 -4.61 -6.60
N GLU A 82 -6.86 -4.45 -5.63
CA GLU A 82 -7.17 -3.15 -5.02
C GLU A 82 -5.91 -2.49 -4.41
N LEU A 83 -5.13 -3.28 -3.65
CA LEU A 83 -3.96 -2.81 -2.92
C LEU A 83 -2.68 -2.70 -3.75
N TYR A 84 -2.52 -3.55 -4.77
CA TYR A 84 -1.24 -3.71 -5.47
C TYR A 84 -1.35 -3.56 -6.99
N PHE A 85 -2.53 -3.20 -7.52
CA PHE A 85 -2.85 -3.16 -8.95
C PHE A 85 -2.79 -4.50 -9.69
N LEU A 86 -1.76 -5.32 -9.48
CA LEU A 86 -1.48 -6.58 -10.18
C LEU A 86 -1.47 -6.43 -11.71
N ASP A 87 -0.87 -5.35 -12.18
CA ASP A 87 -0.81 -4.99 -13.60
C ASP A 87 0.55 -4.34 -13.91
N PRO A 88 1.44 -4.98 -14.71
CA PRO A 88 2.73 -4.42 -15.09
C PRO A 88 2.64 -3.11 -15.89
N GLY A 89 1.47 -2.79 -16.46
CA GLY A 89 1.21 -1.50 -17.09
C GLY A 89 1.10 -0.33 -16.09
N ARG A 90 0.99 -0.63 -14.78
CA ARG A 90 0.99 0.38 -13.72
C ARG A 90 2.41 0.63 -13.22
N PRO A 91 2.96 1.86 -13.37
CA PRO A 91 4.33 2.18 -12.96
C PRO A 91 4.63 1.80 -11.51
N GLU A 92 3.69 2.00 -10.59
CA GLU A 92 3.84 1.70 -9.17
C GLU A 92 4.03 0.20 -8.93
N PHE A 93 3.23 -0.64 -9.60
CA PHE A 93 3.37 -2.09 -9.49
C PHE A 93 4.59 -2.61 -10.24
N ALA A 94 4.91 -2.06 -11.41
CA ALA A 94 6.11 -2.41 -12.16
C ALA A 94 7.39 -2.11 -11.34
N ALA A 95 7.45 -0.93 -10.70
CA ALA A 95 8.52 -0.57 -9.78
C ALA A 95 8.56 -1.50 -8.56
N LEU A 96 7.41 -1.84 -7.95
CA LEU A 96 7.36 -2.83 -6.88
C LEU A 96 7.97 -4.15 -7.35
N ARG A 97 7.58 -4.67 -8.53
CA ARG A 97 8.11 -5.94 -9.07
C ARG A 97 9.62 -5.88 -9.32
N HIS A 98 10.15 -4.74 -9.75
CA HIS A 98 11.58 -4.54 -9.91
C HIS A 98 12.32 -4.64 -8.57
N PHE A 99 11.93 -3.84 -7.56
CA PHE A 99 12.60 -3.83 -6.26
C PHE A 99 12.36 -5.12 -5.45
N TRP A 100 11.25 -5.83 -5.70
CA TRP A 100 10.90 -7.09 -5.03
C TRP A 100 11.96 -8.18 -5.14
N ASN A 101 12.71 -8.16 -6.26
CA ASN A 101 13.75 -9.14 -6.57
C ASN A 101 15.15 -8.68 -6.16
N ILE A 102 15.34 -7.39 -5.83
CA ILE A 102 16.64 -6.83 -5.42
C ILE A 102 16.96 -7.20 -3.98
N ASP A 103 16.01 -7.01 -3.06
CA ASP A 103 16.20 -7.30 -1.65
C ASP A 103 14.96 -7.98 -1.04
N PRO A 104 14.99 -9.30 -0.84
CA PRO A 104 13.89 -10.04 -0.22
C PRO A 104 13.47 -9.53 1.16
N SER A 105 14.40 -8.96 1.94
CA SER A 105 14.09 -8.40 3.26
C SER A 105 13.30 -7.09 3.19
N SER A 106 13.35 -6.38 2.05
CA SER A 106 12.58 -5.15 1.82
C SER A 106 11.11 -5.42 1.46
N ARG A 107 10.75 -6.66 1.06
CA ARG A 107 9.41 -7.00 0.55
C ARG A 107 8.24 -6.54 1.43
N PRO A 108 8.27 -6.71 2.77
CA PRO A 108 7.16 -6.23 3.60
C PRO A 108 6.99 -4.72 3.54
N LEU A 109 8.09 -3.96 3.49
CA LEU A 109 8.05 -2.50 3.41
C LEU A 109 7.63 -2.02 2.02
N LEU A 110 8.10 -2.66 0.94
CA LEU A 110 7.64 -2.40 -0.44
C LEU A 110 6.12 -2.57 -0.57
N ALA A 111 5.59 -3.68 -0.05
CA ALA A 111 4.15 -3.93 -0.03
C ALA A 111 3.40 -2.89 0.83
N GLY A 112 3.93 -2.57 2.00
CA GLY A 112 3.38 -1.54 2.87
C GLY A 112 3.27 -0.18 2.18
N LEU A 113 4.31 0.25 1.49
CA LEU A 113 4.36 1.51 0.74
C LEU A 113 3.29 1.56 -0.35
N LEU A 114 3.18 0.53 -1.20
CA LEU A 114 2.14 0.50 -2.24
C LEU A 114 0.74 0.47 -1.63
N ALA A 115 0.50 -0.37 -0.62
CA ALA A 115 -0.80 -0.41 0.04
C ALA A 115 -1.16 0.94 0.68
N PHE A 116 -0.18 1.65 1.25
CA PHE A 116 -0.38 2.97 1.87
C PHE A 116 -0.82 4.03 0.85
N THR A 117 -0.31 4.01 -0.39
CA THR A 117 -0.78 4.96 -1.42
C THR A 117 -2.21 4.66 -1.90
N ARG A 118 -2.69 3.43 -1.69
CA ARG A 118 -4.00 2.95 -2.17
C ARG A 118 -5.11 3.02 -1.15
N ASP A 119 -4.78 2.81 0.13
CA ASP A 119 -5.76 2.56 1.19
C ASP A 119 -5.81 3.70 2.22
N GLU A 120 -6.88 4.49 2.20
CA GLU A 120 -7.01 5.67 3.06
C GLU A 120 -7.23 5.33 4.54
N VAL A 121 -7.73 4.14 4.82
CA VAL A 121 -7.93 3.65 6.18
C VAL A 121 -6.59 3.29 6.83
N LEU A 122 -5.71 2.61 6.07
CA LEU A 122 -4.35 2.37 6.50
C LEU A 122 -3.65 3.70 6.75
N ARG A 123 -3.78 4.68 5.84
CA ARG A 123 -3.21 6.02 6.03
C ARG A 123 -3.71 6.72 7.29
N ALA A 124 -5.03 6.75 7.52
CA ALA A 124 -5.59 7.38 8.72
C ALA A 124 -5.05 6.75 10.01
N SER A 125 -4.89 5.42 10.03
CA SER A 125 -4.36 4.72 11.21
C SER A 125 -2.89 5.04 11.54
N PHE A 126 -2.13 5.62 10.60
CA PHE A 126 -0.73 5.97 10.82
C PHE A 126 -0.55 7.05 11.89
N ALA A 127 -1.53 7.93 12.08
CA ALA A 127 -1.50 8.96 13.12
C ALA A 127 -1.38 8.39 14.54
N ALA A 128 -1.78 7.13 14.77
CA ALA A 128 -1.60 6.46 16.05
C ALA A 128 -0.15 6.03 16.32
N ILE A 129 0.75 6.07 15.32
CA ILE A 129 2.11 5.54 15.43
C ILE A 129 3.22 6.50 14.96
N SER A 130 2.88 7.55 14.19
CA SER A 130 3.84 8.48 13.58
C SER A 130 4.77 9.13 14.58
N ASP A 131 4.21 9.63 15.67
CA ASP A 131 4.91 10.46 16.65
C ASP A 131 5.23 9.71 17.96
N LEU A 132 5.02 8.39 17.97
CA LEU A 132 5.35 7.56 19.12
C LEU A 132 6.83 7.16 19.11
N PRO A 133 7.56 7.35 20.23
CA PRO A 133 8.89 6.80 20.39
C PRO A 133 8.89 5.27 20.25
N ALA A 134 9.99 4.72 19.75
CA ALA A 134 10.22 3.27 19.79
C ALA A 134 10.13 2.77 21.25
N GLY A 135 9.49 1.62 21.46
CA GLY A 135 9.20 1.07 22.78
C GLY A 135 7.84 1.48 23.36
N SER A 136 7.14 2.48 22.79
CA SER A 136 5.79 2.84 23.22
C SER A 136 4.77 1.74 22.92
N SER A 137 3.81 1.56 23.82
CA SER A 137 2.68 0.66 23.61
C SER A 137 1.69 1.25 22.61
N VAL A 138 1.14 0.39 21.74
CA VAL A 138 0.08 0.73 20.80
C VAL A 138 -1.02 -0.33 20.89
N THR A 139 -2.26 0.11 21.05
CA THR A 139 -3.44 -0.75 21.13
C THR A 139 -4.25 -0.68 19.85
N SER A 140 -5.13 -1.67 19.65
CA SER A 140 -6.11 -1.56 18.57
C SER A 140 -7.11 -0.43 18.78
N ALA A 141 -7.32 0.03 20.03
CA ALA A 141 -8.20 1.16 20.33
C ALA A 141 -7.57 2.47 19.83
N ASP A 142 -6.28 2.68 20.06
CA ASP A 142 -5.54 3.86 19.57
C ASP A 142 -5.63 3.96 18.04
N LEU A 143 -5.44 2.83 17.35
CA LEU A 143 -5.59 2.73 15.89
C LEU A 143 -7.04 2.95 15.43
N THR A 144 -8.02 2.51 16.24
CA THR A 144 -9.45 2.72 15.96
C THR A 144 -9.81 4.19 16.08
N GLU A 145 -9.32 4.86 17.13
CA GLU A 145 -9.53 6.29 17.38
C GLU A 145 -8.93 7.14 16.26
N ALA A 146 -7.70 6.84 15.83
CA ALA A 146 -7.07 7.52 14.69
C ALA A 146 -7.89 7.42 13.39
N VAL A 147 -8.46 6.24 13.11
CA VAL A 147 -9.34 6.03 11.96
C VAL A 147 -10.68 6.75 12.14
N ALA A 148 -11.27 6.68 13.34
CA ALA A 148 -12.54 7.32 13.65
C ALA A 148 -12.47 8.85 13.54
N GLY A 149 -11.31 9.46 13.83
CA GLY A 149 -11.07 10.88 13.63
C GLY A 149 -11.28 11.36 12.19
N GLN A 150 -11.15 10.45 11.20
CA GLN A 150 -11.41 10.76 9.78
C GLN A 150 -12.73 10.17 9.28
N PHE A 151 -13.07 8.94 9.68
CA PHE A 151 -14.16 8.17 9.08
C PHE A 151 -15.29 7.80 10.06
N GLY A 152 -15.32 8.39 11.25
CA GLY A 152 -16.27 8.04 12.32
C GLY A 152 -17.73 8.19 11.93
N HIS A 153 -18.06 9.15 11.04
CA HIS A 153 -19.42 9.34 10.52
C HIS A 153 -19.80 8.36 9.42
N GLU A 154 -18.82 7.68 8.81
CA GLU A 154 -19.02 6.80 7.66
C GLU A 154 -18.95 5.31 8.01
N MET A 155 -18.42 4.99 9.20
CA MET A 155 -18.19 3.61 9.63
C MET A 155 -18.93 3.27 10.92
N SER A 156 -19.56 2.09 10.93
CA SER A 156 -20.12 1.56 12.18
C SER A 156 -19.02 1.32 13.22
N GLU A 157 -19.38 1.36 14.50
CA GLU A 157 -18.48 1.01 15.61
C GLU A 157 -17.82 -0.36 15.42
N SER A 158 -18.60 -1.35 14.95
CA SER A 158 -18.10 -2.69 14.67
C SER A 158 -17.05 -2.72 13.54
N THR A 159 -17.23 -1.88 12.51
CA THR A 159 -16.29 -1.72 11.39
C THR A 159 -15.02 -1.01 11.87
N LEU A 160 -15.15 0.03 12.67
CA LEU A 160 -14.02 0.77 13.26
C LEU A 160 -13.16 -0.14 14.14
N ALA A 161 -13.77 -0.89 15.05
CA ALA A 161 -13.04 -1.82 15.91
C ALA A 161 -12.33 -2.95 15.12
N LYS A 162 -12.94 -3.43 14.02
CA LYS A 162 -12.31 -4.38 13.12
C LYS A 162 -11.12 -3.75 12.39
N THR A 163 -11.30 -2.52 11.94
CA THR A 163 -10.27 -1.75 11.24
C THR A 163 -9.03 -1.55 12.10
N GLY A 164 -9.17 -1.12 13.36
CA GLY A 164 -8.02 -0.95 14.25
C GLY A 164 -7.23 -2.25 14.47
N ARG A 165 -7.90 -3.42 14.50
CA ARG A 165 -7.20 -4.72 14.54
C ARG A 165 -6.48 -5.03 13.24
N ASN A 166 -7.11 -4.78 12.10
CA ASN A 166 -6.54 -5.04 10.79
C ASN A 166 -5.32 -4.16 10.52
N THR A 167 -5.43 -2.85 10.71
CA THR A 167 -4.33 -1.91 10.52
C THR A 167 -3.18 -2.19 11.50
N GLY A 168 -3.49 -2.53 12.75
CA GLY A 168 -2.47 -2.96 13.71
C GLY A 168 -1.72 -4.22 13.28
N ALA A 169 -2.38 -5.16 12.58
CA ALA A 169 -1.71 -6.29 11.97
C ALA A 169 -0.87 -5.87 10.74
N CYS A 170 -1.35 -4.94 9.91
CA CYS A 170 -0.59 -4.38 8.79
C CYS A 170 0.71 -3.72 9.27
N TRP A 171 0.63 -2.86 10.29
CA TRP A 171 1.81 -2.20 10.87
C TRP A 171 2.79 -3.17 11.52
N THR A 172 2.30 -4.32 12.00
CA THR A 172 3.21 -5.41 12.42
C THR A 172 3.88 -6.09 11.24
N GLN A 173 3.17 -6.35 10.15
CA GLN A 173 3.74 -6.97 8.96
C GLN A 173 4.81 -6.09 8.30
N THR A 174 4.68 -4.76 8.38
CA THR A 174 5.63 -3.81 7.82
C THR A 174 6.73 -3.38 8.80
N GLY A 175 6.82 -4.00 9.98
CA GLY A 175 7.88 -3.74 10.96
C GLY A 175 7.75 -2.45 11.77
N HIS A 176 6.63 -1.74 11.68
CA HIS A 176 6.39 -0.51 12.45
C HIS A 176 5.94 -0.82 13.89
N LEU A 177 5.32 -1.98 14.09
CA LEU A 177 4.91 -2.52 15.38
C LEU A 177 5.45 -3.95 15.55
N ALA A 178 5.73 -4.35 16.78
CA ALA A 178 6.01 -5.75 17.14
C ALA A 178 4.99 -6.28 18.14
N GLY A 179 4.78 -7.60 18.15
CA GLY A 179 3.86 -8.27 19.08
C GLY A 179 2.46 -8.54 18.50
N ARG A 180 1.70 -9.39 19.21
CA ARG A 180 0.38 -9.87 18.77
C ARG A 180 -0.76 -9.08 19.41
N ALA A 181 -1.01 -9.32 20.70
CA ALA A 181 -2.09 -8.68 21.45
C ALA A 181 -1.65 -7.35 22.06
N LYS A 182 -0.46 -7.32 22.67
CA LYS A 182 0.22 -6.10 23.11
C LYS A 182 1.21 -5.71 22.02
N LYS A 183 0.97 -4.58 21.36
CA LYS A 183 1.88 -4.10 20.31
C LYS A 183 2.77 -3.01 20.85
N VAL A 184 3.99 -2.99 20.35
CA VAL A 184 5.02 -2.03 20.74
C VAL A 184 5.58 -1.40 19.48
N ARG A 185 5.78 -0.08 19.48
CA ARG A 185 6.41 0.67 18.40
C ARG A 185 7.86 0.22 18.22
N THR A 186 8.27 -0.04 16.98
CA THR A 186 9.63 -0.47 16.63
C THR A 186 10.23 0.39 15.53
N GLU A 187 11.51 0.71 15.59
CA GLU A 187 12.15 1.38 14.45
C GLU A 187 12.08 0.50 13.19
N VAL A 188 11.76 1.14 12.07
CA VAL A 188 11.68 0.44 10.78
C VAL A 188 13.08 0.44 10.17
N GLU A 189 13.56 -0.72 9.78
CA GLU A 189 14.79 -0.85 9.01
C GLU A 189 14.51 -0.46 7.54
N ALA A 190 14.69 0.82 7.22
CA ALA A 190 14.51 1.34 5.86
C ALA A 190 15.73 0.99 4.97
N ARG A 191 15.66 -0.16 4.31
CA ARG A 191 16.73 -0.64 3.42
C ARG A 191 16.75 0.11 2.08
N PRO A 192 17.90 0.15 1.36
CA PRO A 192 18.03 0.92 0.12
C PRO A 192 16.96 0.66 -0.93
N ALA A 193 16.53 -0.59 -1.13
CA ALA A 193 15.48 -0.92 -2.11
C ALA A 193 14.12 -0.31 -1.73
N ALA A 194 13.76 -0.31 -0.44
CA ALA A 194 12.53 0.31 0.03
C ALA A 194 12.59 1.85 -0.03
N ILE A 195 13.75 2.45 0.28
CA ILE A 195 13.97 3.90 0.14
C ILE A 195 13.87 4.31 -1.33
N ALA A 196 14.53 3.58 -2.23
CA ALA A 196 14.48 3.85 -3.67
C ALA A 196 13.06 3.72 -4.23
N TYR A 197 12.30 2.71 -3.80
CA TYR A 197 10.90 2.57 -4.18
C TYR A 197 10.01 3.69 -3.63
N ALA A 198 10.25 4.16 -2.40
CA ALA A 198 9.49 5.28 -1.84
C ALA A 198 9.78 6.63 -2.53
N ALA A 199 10.94 6.75 -3.17
CA ALA A 199 11.37 7.96 -3.89
C ALA A 199 11.07 7.93 -5.41
N TYR A 200 10.54 6.82 -5.92
CA TYR A 200 10.14 6.63 -7.32
C TYR A 200 8.82 7.31 -7.63
#